data_AF-A0A6A6W289-F1
#
_entry.id   AF-A0A6A6W289-F1
#
_cell.length_a   1.000
_cell.length_b   1.000
_cell.length_c   1.000
_cell.angle_alpha   90.00
_cell.angle_beta   90.00
_cell.angle_gamma   90.00
#
_symmetry.space_group_name_H-M   'P 1'
#
loop_
_entity.id
_entity.type
_entity.pdbx_description
1 polymer ?
#
loop_
_entity_poly.entity_id
_entity_poly.type
_entity_poly.pdbx_seq_one_letter_code
_entity_poly.pdbx_strand_id
1 'polypeptide(L)'
;MLGDLYSAIDAGHLTHVREALHDQSTWTLLNTTRDKDGYTPLILACKNGNSRIVDLVLESGAKQDVLDHAGWTAREHAAFQGHLEVARQMKSLEKDNFMAGPAKPTATEQYRKFAFDRDDAHIVLNIGITQVSKVQPVIDLAGIDTEKDTAVTLDICTNENPEEKYHVKLPLTGDLVDNTMIFPVSNLAKARLVFRIFQDSHSLAKERRLIGCGTALLSDKENCYGVNRESLVREHIVPIMNTSTFECMGTITVTFVLAKPYPHLKSRQWDIVQALEPPRLVGHRGLGMNDNGMDRLQIGENTVQSFISAAKQGATFVEVSIPKHDRTGQTNTYVQVTRDLVPILMHNYALSESGTDIPVHELTLDQFMHISKQQSLVGDCVRSARDVDKLQNYSRRARSESRTLSEDTSDVQRRMEFTVEYMHKGFKANTRGRFIQDTFATLEQAMHDVPKEVAFNIEIKYPRRFETLVLDLAPVVLELNTFVDAILDVINTSIKNKNRKIILSSFTPDVCILLSLKQKAFPIFLISNVRQPMDDKESRCANMRVAVKFAQCWGLQGVVFLGEIFLLCPRLVHWIKNRGLIVGSYGSQNNDPANVKAQLKAGVDLIYTDRVGLNAKVLREEFGMGQQTKI
;
A
#
# COMPACT_ATOMS: atom_id res chain seq x y z
N MET A 1 -19.98 5.68 -37.66
CA MET A 1 -18.58 5.25 -37.85
C MET A 1 -17.65 5.74 -36.75
N LEU A 2 -17.38 7.05 -36.59
CA LEU A 2 -16.47 7.53 -35.53
C LEU A 2 -17.03 7.22 -34.13
N GLY A 3 -18.30 7.54 -33.88
CA GLY A 3 -18.97 7.19 -32.60
C GLY A 3 -18.92 5.70 -32.29
N ASP A 4 -19.15 4.84 -33.29
CA ASP A 4 -19.13 3.38 -33.13
C ASP A 4 -17.73 2.86 -32.77
N LEU A 5 -16.67 3.42 -33.38
CA LEU A 5 -15.29 3.08 -33.03
C LEU A 5 -14.98 3.46 -31.58
N TYR A 6 -15.33 4.67 -31.14
CA TYR A 6 -15.15 5.08 -29.75
C TYR A 6 -15.93 4.18 -28.78
N SER A 7 -17.19 3.88 -29.07
CA SER A 7 -18.00 2.97 -28.25
C SER A 7 -17.43 1.55 -28.20
N ALA A 8 -16.91 1.03 -29.31
CA ALA A 8 -16.26 -0.28 -29.35
C ALA A 8 -14.97 -0.32 -28.51
N ILE A 9 -14.15 0.74 -28.56
CA ILE A 9 -12.93 0.86 -27.74
C ILE A 9 -13.31 1.01 -26.26
N ASP A 10 -14.32 1.81 -25.94
CA ASP A 10 -14.77 2.04 -24.57
C ASP A 10 -15.29 0.74 -23.93
N ALA A 11 -16.03 -0.05 -24.70
CA ALA A 11 -16.48 -1.39 -24.30
C ALA A 11 -15.37 -2.46 -24.33
N GLY A 12 -14.18 -2.16 -24.86
CA GLY A 12 -13.09 -3.12 -25.00
C GLY A 12 -13.34 -4.23 -26.03
N HIS A 13 -14.29 -4.05 -26.95
CA HIS A 13 -14.71 -5.04 -27.95
C HIS A 13 -13.74 -5.10 -29.13
N LEU A 14 -12.63 -5.82 -28.96
CA LEU A 14 -11.56 -5.93 -29.97
C LEU A 14 -12.05 -6.32 -31.38
N THR A 15 -13.06 -7.19 -31.49
CA THR A 15 -13.64 -7.61 -32.78
C THR A 15 -14.30 -6.45 -33.50
N HIS A 16 -15.14 -5.68 -32.82
CA HIS A 16 -15.80 -4.51 -33.41
C HIS A 16 -14.79 -3.41 -33.75
N VAL A 17 -13.74 -3.24 -32.95
CA VAL A 17 -12.65 -2.31 -33.31
C VAL A 17 -11.94 -2.76 -34.59
N ARG A 18 -11.67 -4.06 -34.74
CA ARG A 18 -11.06 -4.62 -35.95
C ARG A 18 -11.95 -4.47 -37.17
N GLU A 19 -13.25 -4.70 -37.03
CA GLU A 19 -14.22 -4.48 -38.11
C GLU A 19 -14.29 -3.00 -38.51
N ALA A 20 -14.34 -2.09 -37.54
CA ALA A 20 -14.34 -0.65 -37.78
C ALA A 20 -13.06 -0.17 -38.50
N LEU A 21 -11.91 -0.80 -38.24
CA LEU A 21 -10.62 -0.46 -38.84
C LEU A 21 -10.26 -1.31 -40.08
N HIS A 22 -11.17 -2.17 -40.54
CA HIS A 22 -10.95 -3.02 -41.71
C HIS A 22 -10.76 -2.21 -43.01
N ASP A 23 -11.52 -1.11 -43.16
CA ASP A 23 -11.34 -0.16 -44.26
C ASP A 23 -10.27 0.87 -43.90
N GLN A 24 -9.21 0.94 -44.71
CA GLN A 24 -8.11 1.90 -44.55
C GLN A 24 -8.58 3.36 -44.66
N SER A 25 -9.72 3.64 -45.29
CA SER A 25 -10.30 4.99 -45.34
C SER A 25 -10.56 5.55 -43.91
N THR A 26 -10.90 4.67 -42.96
CA THR A 26 -11.19 5.00 -41.56
C THR A 26 -9.94 5.40 -40.77
N TRP A 27 -8.73 5.03 -41.22
CA TRP A 27 -7.49 5.30 -40.47
C TRP A 27 -7.22 6.80 -40.33
N THR A 28 -7.71 7.61 -41.27
CA THR A 28 -7.65 9.08 -41.19
C THR A 28 -8.34 9.63 -39.93
N LEU A 29 -9.36 8.92 -39.42
CA LEU A 29 -10.12 9.31 -38.25
C LEU A 29 -9.43 8.97 -36.91
N LEU A 30 -8.38 8.16 -36.92
CA LEU A 30 -7.65 7.77 -35.69
C LEU A 30 -6.95 8.92 -34.97
N ASN A 31 -6.83 10.07 -35.64
CA ASN A 31 -6.24 11.29 -35.08
C ASN A 31 -7.28 12.37 -34.81
N THR A 32 -8.57 12.08 -35.06
CA THR A 32 -9.66 12.98 -34.71
C THR A 32 -9.93 12.89 -33.21
N THR A 33 -10.16 14.01 -32.56
CA THR A 33 -10.40 14.09 -31.12
C THR A 33 -11.89 14.19 -30.81
N ARG A 34 -12.33 13.59 -29.70
CA ARG A 34 -13.70 13.77 -29.19
C ARG A 34 -13.88 15.17 -28.61
N ASP A 35 -14.98 15.83 -28.92
CA ASP A 35 -15.24 17.23 -28.53
C ASP A 35 -15.20 17.50 -27.01
N LYS A 36 -15.62 16.54 -26.18
CA LYS A 36 -15.75 16.75 -24.73
C LYS A 36 -14.41 16.86 -24.01
N ASP A 37 -13.45 16.03 -24.38
CA ASP A 37 -12.20 15.82 -23.63
C ASP A 37 -10.95 15.87 -24.50
N GLY A 38 -11.09 15.86 -25.83
CA GLY A 38 -9.97 15.84 -26.75
C GLY A 38 -9.38 14.45 -26.95
N TYR A 39 -10.06 13.38 -26.52
CA TYR A 39 -9.48 12.04 -26.60
C TYR A 39 -9.47 11.53 -28.03
N THR A 40 -8.33 11.01 -28.48
CA THR A 40 -8.22 10.18 -29.68
C THR A 40 -8.59 8.72 -29.34
N PRO A 41 -8.88 7.87 -30.34
CA PRO A 41 -9.02 6.43 -30.15
C PRO A 41 -7.85 5.80 -29.38
N LEU A 42 -6.61 6.26 -29.66
CA LEU A 42 -5.42 5.79 -28.95
C LEU A 42 -5.41 6.20 -27.48
N ILE A 43 -5.75 7.46 -27.15
CA ILE A 43 -5.84 7.91 -25.75
C ILE A 43 -6.87 7.06 -24.99
N LEU A 44 -8.04 6.79 -25.59
CA LEU A 44 -9.08 5.99 -24.95
C LEU A 44 -8.62 4.54 -24.74
N ALA A 45 -8.01 3.91 -25.74
CA ALA A 45 -7.47 2.56 -25.63
C ALA A 45 -6.40 2.44 -24.54
N CYS A 46 -5.51 3.44 -24.46
CA CYS A 46 -4.47 3.53 -23.43
C CYS A 46 -5.04 3.71 -22.02
N LYS A 47 -6.02 4.61 -21.88
CA LYS A 47 -6.73 4.84 -20.61
C LYS A 47 -7.42 3.56 -20.12
N ASN A 48 -7.98 2.75 -21.02
CA ASN A 48 -8.68 1.52 -20.68
C ASN A 48 -7.74 0.31 -20.51
N GLY A 49 -6.44 0.47 -20.81
CA GLY A 49 -5.44 -0.57 -20.60
C GLY A 49 -5.53 -1.77 -21.52
N ASN A 50 -6.31 -1.70 -22.60
CA ASN A 50 -6.49 -2.81 -23.52
C ASN A 50 -5.34 -2.87 -24.52
N SER A 51 -4.26 -3.58 -24.14
CA SER A 51 -3.04 -3.70 -24.95
C SER A 51 -3.30 -4.16 -26.38
N ARG A 52 -4.24 -5.09 -26.61
CA ARG A 52 -4.56 -5.58 -27.95
C ARG A 52 -5.21 -4.53 -28.84
N ILE A 53 -6.10 -3.71 -28.27
CA ILE A 53 -6.70 -2.59 -29.00
C ILE A 53 -5.64 -1.51 -29.26
N VAL A 54 -4.76 -1.26 -28.28
CA VAL A 54 -3.66 -0.32 -28.43
C VAL A 54 -2.75 -0.72 -29.60
N ASP A 55 -2.33 -1.98 -29.65
CA ASP A 55 -1.49 -2.50 -30.74
C ASP A 55 -2.18 -2.33 -32.09
N LEU A 56 -3.46 -2.73 -32.20
CA LEU A 56 -4.24 -2.60 -33.43
C LEU A 56 -4.38 -1.15 -33.92
N VAL A 57 -4.65 -0.22 -32.99
CA VAL A 57 -4.79 1.21 -33.30
C VAL A 57 -3.46 1.83 -33.72
N LEU A 58 -2.35 1.40 -33.11
CA LEU A 58 -1.00 1.81 -33.51
C LEU A 58 -0.59 1.26 -34.89
N GLU A 59 -0.85 -0.02 -35.15
CA GLU A 59 -0.61 -0.67 -36.45
C GLU A 59 -1.39 0.01 -37.58
N SER A 60 -2.56 0.58 -37.26
CA SER A 60 -3.42 1.33 -38.20
C SER A 60 -2.98 2.80 -38.38
N GLY A 61 -1.83 3.22 -37.82
CA GLY A 61 -1.24 4.53 -38.08
C GLY A 61 -1.68 5.66 -37.14
N ALA A 62 -2.24 5.34 -35.97
CA ALA A 62 -2.57 6.36 -34.96
C ALA A 62 -1.33 7.12 -34.48
N LYS A 63 -1.44 8.45 -34.39
CA LYS A 63 -0.37 9.32 -33.89
C LYS A 63 -0.30 9.29 -32.37
N GLN A 64 0.91 9.15 -31.83
CA GLN A 64 1.15 9.09 -30.39
C GLN A 64 1.38 10.47 -29.76
N ASP A 65 1.61 11.51 -30.56
CA ASP A 65 1.95 12.86 -30.13
C ASP A 65 0.75 13.82 -30.06
N VAL A 66 -0.46 13.31 -30.32
CA VAL A 66 -1.70 14.07 -30.14
C VAL A 66 -2.00 14.21 -28.65
N LEU A 67 -2.25 15.44 -28.23
CA LEU A 67 -2.60 15.78 -26.87
C LEU A 67 -4.11 15.95 -26.74
N ASP A 68 -4.64 15.60 -25.57
CA ASP A 68 -6.03 15.94 -25.23
C ASP A 68 -6.21 17.44 -24.92
N HIS A 69 -7.43 17.87 -24.62
CA HIS A 69 -7.72 19.27 -24.29
C HIS A 69 -7.03 19.74 -23.00
N ALA A 70 -6.65 18.80 -22.13
CA ALA A 70 -5.90 19.08 -20.92
C ALA A 70 -4.38 19.07 -21.15
N GLY A 71 -3.88 18.70 -22.33
CA GLY A 71 -2.47 18.62 -22.70
C GLY A 71 -1.78 17.31 -22.29
N TRP A 72 -2.54 16.24 -22.03
CA TRP A 72 -2.04 14.91 -21.69
C TRP A 72 -1.80 14.07 -22.94
N THR A 73 -0.81 13.18 -22.84
CA THR A 73 -0.48 12.18 -23.85
C THR A 73 -1.21 10.86 -23.57
N ALA A 74 -1.34 10.01 -24.60
CA ALA A 74 -1.86 8.66 -24.42
C ALA A 74 -1.05 7.83 -23.40
N ARG A 75 0.27 8.02 -23.38
CA ARG A 75 1.20 7.37 -22.43
C ARG A 75 0.91 7.78 -20.98
N GLU A 76 0.68 9.08 -20.74
CA GLU A 76 0.34 9.60 -19.41
C GLU A 76 -1.01 9.07 -18.92
N HIS A 77 -2.02 8.99 -19.79
CA HIS A 77 -3.31 8.36 -19.45
C HIS A 77 -3.16 6.90 -19.04
N ALA A 78 -2.37 6.11 -19.78
CA ALA A 78 -2.09 4.72 -19.42
C ALA A 78 -1.38 4.62 -18.05
N ALA A 79 -0.32 5.41 -17.84
CA ALA A 79 0.44 5.39 -16.59
C ALA A 79 -0.42 5.83 -15.39
N PHE A 80 -1.25 6.87 -15.57
CA PHE A 80 -2.13 7.41 -14.56
C PHE A 80 -3.21 6.42 -14.09
N GLN A 81 -3.68 5.55 -14.99
CA GLN A 81 -4.63 4.47 -14.71
C GLN A 81 -3.95 3.17 -14.21
N GLY A 82 -2.61 3.13 -14.16
CA GLY A 82 -1.83 1.98 -13.72
C GLY A 82 -1.58 0.92 -14.80
N HIS A 83 -1.79 1.25 -16.08
CA HIS A 83 -1.52 0.39 -17.22
C HIS A 83 -0.06 0.55 -17.70
N LEU A 84 0.91 0.26 -16.84
CA LEU A 84 2.34 0.50 -17.12
C LEU A 84 2.86 -0.28 -18.33
N GLU A 85 2.35 -1.50 -18.56
CA GLU A 85 2.68 -2.29 -19.75
C GLU A 85 2.30 -1.54 -21.04
N VAL A 86 1.09 -0.95 -21.07
CA VAL A 86 0.60 -0.16 -22.19
C VAL A 86 1.39 1.15 -22.33
N ALA A 87 1.70 1.81 -21.21
CA ALA A 87 2.55 2.99 -21.22
C ALA A 87 3.97 2.72 -21.76
N ARG A 88 4.48 1.48 -21.63
CA ARG A 88 5.75 1.03 -22.22
C ARG A 88 5.68 0.77 -23.72
N GLN A 89 4.50 0.46 -24.28
CA GLN A 89 4.32 0.34 -25.73
C GLN A 89 4.40 1.69 -26.44
N MET A 90 4.17 2.79 -25.72
CA MET A 90 4.22 4.16 -26.25
C MET A 90 5.63 4.73 -26.29
N LYS A 91 5.91 5.57 -27.29
CA LYS A 91 7.14 6.35 -27.39
C LYS A 91 7.18 7.45 -26.32
N SER A 92 8.38 7.70 -25.80
CA SER A 92 8.63 8.92 -25.02
C SER A 92 8.60 10.12 -25.95
N LEU A 93 7.86 11.16 -25.58
CA LEU A 93 7.86 12.43 -26.30
C LEU A 93 8.80 13.39 -25.58
N GLU A 94 9.83 13.89 -26.26
CA GLU A 94 10.89 14.75 -25.72
C GLU A 94 10.42 16.18 -25.35
N LYS A 95 9.11 16.43 -25.30
CA LYS A 95 8.58 17.75 -24.92
C LYS A 95 8.60 17.89 -23.39
N ASP A 96 9.80 18.11 -22.85
CA ASP A 96 10.13 18.41 -21.44
C ASP A 96 9.57 19.77 -20.95
N ASN A 97 8.40 20.21 -21.43
CA ASN A 97 7.70 21.32 -20.81
C ASN A 97 6.99 20.83 -19.54
N PHE A 98 7.72 20.81 -18.43
CA PHE A 98 7.22 20.45 -17.09
C PHE A 98 6.11 21.38 -16.58
N MET A 99 5.70 22.41 -17.32
CA MET A 99 4.61 23.33 -16.94
C MET A 99 3.34 23.14 -17.77
N ALA A 100 3.31 22.20 -18.72
CA ALA A 100 2.15 21.92 -19.55
C ALA A 100 1.42 20.64 -19.12
N GLY A 101 0.21 20.40 -19.64
CA GLY A 101 -0.54 19.14 -19.51
C GLY A 101 -0.85 18.72 -18.07
N PRO A 102 -0.56 17.46 -17.65
CA PRO A 102 -0.78 17.03 -16.26
C PRO A 102 -0.09 17.91 -15.24
N ALA A 103 1.07 18.48 -15.59
CA ALA A 103 1.82 19.36 -14.71
C ALA A 103 1.26 20.79 -14.65
N LYS A 104 0.33 21.15 -15.54
CA LYS A 104 -0.35 22.45 -15.50
C LYS A 104 -1.16 22.52 -14.20
N PRO A 105 -1.10 23.64 -13.45
CA PRO A 105 -2.02 23.88 -12.35
C PRO A 105 -3.46 23.87 -12.89
N THR A 106 -4.20 22.81 -12.61
CA THR A 106 -5.64 22.73 -12.88
C THR A 106 -6.40 23.37 -11.74
N ALA A 107 -7.57 23.97 -12.02
CA ALA A 107 -8.54 24.25 -10.98
C ALA A 107 -8.75 22.94 -10.19
N THR A 108 -8.48 22.98 -8.88
CA THR A 108 -8.47 21.80 -8.01
C THR A 108 -9.72 20.97 -8.27
N GLU A 109 -9.53 19.72 -8.72
CA GLU A 109 -10.61 18.74 -8.68
C GLU A 109 -11.22 18.80 -7.29
N GLN A 110 -12.53 19.04 -7.22
CA GLN A 110 -13.21 19.11 -5.94
C GLN A 110 -13.16 17.72 -5.31
N TYR A 111 -12.43 17.61 -4.22
CA TYR A 111 -12.44 16.44 -3.35
C TYR A 111 -13.03 16.84 -2.00
N ARG A 112 -13.71 15.89 -1.35
CA ARG A 112 -14.25 16.06 -0.01
C ARG A 112 -13.17 15.68 1.00
N LYS A 113 -12.54 16.66 1.63
CA LYS A 113 -11.70 16.39 2.80
C LYS A 113 -12.58 15.94 3.96
N PHE A 114 -12.26 14.78 4.53
CA PHE A 114 -12.96 14.27 5.70
C PHE A 114 -12.61 15.10 6.95
N ALA A 115 -13.64 15.40 7.73
CA ALA A 115 -13.53 16.04 9.03
C ALA A 115 -14.13 15.09 10.06
N PHE A 116 -13.42 14.92 11.16
CA PHE A 116 -13.78 14.00 12.25
C PHE A 116 -13.10 14.46 13.54
N ASP A 117 -13.76 14.24 14.66
CA ASP A 117 -13.14 14.30 15.98
C ASP A 117 -12.21 13.09 16.14
N ARG A 118 -11.11 13.20 16.89
CA ARG A 118 -10.20 12.06 17.13
C ARG A 118 -10.41 11.43 18.49
N ASP A 119 -11.30 11.99 19.29
CA ASP A 119 -11.62 11.49 20.63
C ASP A 119 -12.85 10.56 20.59
N ASP A 120 -13.65 10.64 19.53
CA ASP A 120 -14.75 9.70 19.28
C ASP A 120 -14.28 8.41 18.61
N ALA A 121 -15.06 7.34 18.81
CA ALA A 121 -14.96 6.16 17.96
C ALA A 121 -15.68 6.39 16.63
N HIS A 122 -15.22 5.75 15.57
CA HIS A 122 -15.75 5.95 14.22
C HIS A 122 -16.04 4.63 13.52
N ILE A 123 -17.12 4.61 12.75
CA ILE A 123 -17.39 3.59 11.74
C ILE A 123 -17.06 4.20 10.38
N VAL A 124 -16.07 3.64 9.70
CA VAL A 124 -15.71 4.02 8.34
C VAL A 124 -16.29 2.97 7.40
N LEU A 125 -17.32 3.36 6.66
CA LEU A 125 -18.11 2.49 5.79
C LEU A 125 -17.80 2.77 4.31
N ASN A 126 -17.64 1.71 3.54
CA ASN A 126 -17.62 1.72 2.09
C ASN A 126 -18.75 0.82 1.56
N ILE A 127 -19.54 1.32 0.63
CA ILE A 127 -20.51 0.50 -0.10
C ILE A 127 -19.75 -0.37 -1.10
N GLY A 128 -20.03 -1.68 -1.10
CA GLY A 128 -19.35 -2.69 -1.92
C GLY A 128 -18.12 -3.29 -1.26
N ILE A 129 -17.33 -3.99 -2.08
CA ILE A 129 -16.07 -4.61 -1.68
C ILE A 129 -14.89 -3.69 -2.03
N THR A 130 -13.94 -3.53 -1.13
CA THR A 130 -12.72 -2.75 -1.40
C THR A 130 -11.61 -3.62 -2.01
N GLN A 131 -11.60 -4.91 -1.70
CA GLN A 131 -10.69 -5.90 -2.28
C GLN A 131 -11.44 -6.77 -3.31
N VAL A 132 -11.08 -6.65 -4.58
CA VAL A 132 -11.83 -7.28 -5.68
C VAL A 132 -11.53 -8.78 -5.79
N SER A 133 -12.03 -9.59 -4.86
CA SER A 133 -11.74 -11.04 -4.86
C SER A 133 -12.68 -11.85 -5.77
N LYS A 134 -13.95 -11.43 -5.89
CA LYS A 134 -15.02 -12.05 -6.68
C LYS A 134 -15.94 -10.99 -7.28
N VAL A 135 -16.67 -11.34 -8.35
CA VAL A 135 -17.78 -10.53 -8.85
C VAL A 135 -18.95 -10.74 -7.91
N GLN A 136 -19.12 -9.83 -6.95
CA GLN A 136 -20.26 -9.79 -6.03
C GLN A 136 -21.08 -8.54 -6.35
N PRO A 137 -22.41 -8.65 -6.61
CA PRO A 137 -23.25 -7.48 -6.78
C PRO A 137 -23.21 -6.64 -5.49
N VAL A 138 -22.99 -5.34 -5.66
CA VAL A 138 -22.92 -4.40 -4.54
C VAL A 138 -24.29 -4.24 -3.88
N ILE A 139 -25.34 -4.19 -4.70
CA ILE A 139 -26.74 -4.17 -4.27
C ILE A 139 -27.49 -5.14 -5.19
N ASP A 140 -28.12 -6.15 -4.59
CA ASP A 140 -28.93 -7.14 -5.28
C ASP A 140 -30.32 -7.14 -4.66
N LEU A 141 -31.31 -6.57 -5.36
CA LEU A 141 -32.69 -6.43 -4.88
C LEU A 141 -33.64 -7.07 -5.89
N ALA A 142 -34.47 -7.99 -5.42
CA ALA A 142 -35.43 -8.71 -6.25
C ALA A 142 -36.39 -7.74 -6.95
N GLY A 143 -36.45 -7.82 -8.29
CA GLY A 143 -37.37 -7.03 -9.11
C GLY A 143 -37.01 -5.56 -9.29
N ILE A 144 -35.84 -5.11 -8.81
CA ILE A 144 -35.33 -3.75 -9.00
C ILE A 144 -34.02 -3.83 -9.78
N ASP A 145 -34.01 -3.29 -11.00
CA ASP A 145 -32.79 -3.13 -11.78
C ASP A 145 -32.03 -1.91 -11.25
N THR A 146 -31.18 -2.11 -10.25
CA THR A 146 -30.43 -1.04 -9.57
C THR A 146 -29.41 -0.34 -10.47
N GLU A 147 -29.13 -0.89 -11.66
CA GLU A 147 -28.26 -0.28 -12.67
C GLU A 147 -29.02 0.67 -13.61
N LYS A 148 -30.34 0.53 -13.72
CA LYS A 148 -31.19 1.33 -14.63
C LYS A 148 -32.26 2.15 -13.92
N ASP A 149 -32.67 1.74 -12.73
CA ASP A 149 -33.75 2.37 -11.98
C ASP A 149 -33.25 3.54 -11.13
N THR A 150 -33.51 4.75 -11.62
CA THR A 150 -33.12 6.00 -10.95
C THR A 150 -34.08 6.44 -9.84
N ALA A 151 -35.20 5.74 -9.65
CA ALA A 151 -36.22 6.09 -8.65
C ALA A 151 -35.97 5.45 -7.27
N VAL A 152 -34.83 4.78 -7.07
CA VAL A 152 -34.49 4.11 -5.80
C VAL A 152 -33.37 4.85 -5.08
N THR A 153 -33.57 5.09 -3.79
CA THR A 153 -32.60 5.77 -2.92
C THR A 153 -32.32 4.94 -1.67
N LEU A 154 -31.07 5.04 -1.18
CA LEU A 154 -30.59 4.34 0.01
C LEU A 154 -30.17 5.37 1.07
N ASP A 155 -30.81 5.32 2.23
CA ASP A 155 -30.40 6.07 3.41
C ASP A 155 -29.60 5.13 4.33
N ILE A 156 -28.41 5.56 4.75
CA ILE A 156 -27.57 4.84 5.70
C ILE A 156 -27.32 5.71 6.93
N CYS A 157 -27.60 5.19 8.12
CA CYS A 157 -27.36 5.88 9.39
C CYS A 157 -26.90 4.89 10.48
N THR A 158 -26.56 5.43 11.65
CA THR A 158 -26.38 4.61 12.86
C THR A 158 -27.68 4.56 13.66
N ASN A 159 -27.78 3.60 14.57
CA ASN A 159 -28.86 3.56 15.57
C ASN A 159 -28.74 4.65 16.64
N GLU A 160 -27.54 5.18 16.88
CA GLU A 160 -27.30 6.27 17.84
C GLU A 160 -27.79 7.62 17.31
N ASN A 161 -27.57 7.88 16.01
CA ASN A 161 -27.95 9.14 15.36
C ASN A 161 -28.75 8.88 14.07
N PRO A 162 -30.05 8.58 14.14
CA PRO A 162 -30.86 8.27 12.96
C PRO A 162 -31.08 9.45 12.00
N GLU A 163 -30.98 10.69 12.52
CA GLU A 163 -31.15 11.93 11.74
C GLU A 163 -29.91 12.27 10.91
N GLU A 164 -28.72 11.87 11.37
CA GLU A 164 -27.47 12.05 10.62
C GLU A 164 -27.27 10.86 9.68
N LYS A 165 -27.68 11.05 8.43
CA LYS A 165 -27.73 9.98 7.43
C LYS A 165 -27.03 10.38 6.13
N TYR A 166 -26.43 9.38 5.51
CA TYR A 166 -25.91 9.50 4.15
C TYR A 166 -26.98 9.08 3.17
N HIS A 167 -27.29 9.98 2.24
CA HIS A 167 -28.23 9.76 1.16
C HIS A 167 -27.49 9.32 -0.10
N VAL A 168 -27.79 8.12 -0.58
CA VAL A 168 -27.19 7.54 -1.78
C VAL A 168 -28.27 7.35 -2.84
N LYS A 169 -28.01 7.87 -4.03
CA LYS A 169 -28.86 7.64 -5.21
C LYS A 169 -28.33 6.42 -5.96
N LEU A 170 -29.25 5.56 -6.42
CA LEU A 170 -28.93 4.44 -7.29
C LEU A 170 -29.20 4.82 -8.77
N PRO A 171 -28.43 4.28 -9.74
CA PRO A 171 -27.26 3.42 -9.58
C PRO A 171 -26.07 4.12 -8.91
N LEU A 172 -25.22 3.33 -8.24
CA LEU A 172 -23.96 3.83 -7.69
C LEU A 172 -23.07 4.28 -8.84
N THR A 173 -22.71 5.57 -8.87
CA THR A 173 -21.80 6.14 -9.87
C THR A 173 -20.60 6.77 -9.17
N GLY A 174 -19.42 6.66 -9.80
CA GLY A 174 -18.17 7.23 -9.25
C GLY A 174 -17.21 6.19 -8.66
N ASP A 175 -16.11 6.66 -8.08
CA ASP A 175 -15.09 5.78 -7.49
C ASP A 175 -15.53 5.29 -6.10
N LEU A 176 -14.99 4.16 -5.66
CA LEU A 176 -15.27 3.63 -4.31
C LEU A 176 -14.87 4.57 -3.17
N VAL A 177 -13.89 5.46 -3.40
CA VAL A 177 -13.48 6.50 -2.44
C VAL A 177 -14.57 7.55 -2.26
N ASP A 178 -15.38 7.84 -3.28
CA ASP A 178 -16.52 8.77 -3.18
C ASP A 178 -17.64 8.20 -2.31
N ASN A 179 -17.69 6.87 -2.17
CA ASN A 179 -18.68 6.14 -1.38
C ASN A 179 -18.23 5.90 0.07
N THR A 180 -17.10 6.48 0.50
CA THR A 180 -16.68 6.39 1.91
C THR A 180 -17.52 7.30 2.79
N MET A 181 -18.07 6.73 3.85
CA MET A 181 -18.88 7.41 4.85
C MET A 181 -18.26 7.23 6.23
N ILE A 182 -18.32 8.28 7.04
CA ILE A 182 -17.79 8.27 8.40
C ILE A 182 -18.93 8.56 9.34
N PHE A 183 -19.14 7.69 10.32
CA PHE A 183 -20.12 7.85 11.38
C PHE A 183 -19.41 7.91 12.73
N PRO A 184 -19.43 9.05 13.45
CA PRO A 184 -19.00 9.08 14.84
C PRO A 184 -19.98 8.28 15.70
N VAL A 185 -19.45 7.54 16.66
CA VAL A 185 -20.22 6.73 17.60
C VAL A 185 -19.62 6.80 19.00
N SER A 186 -20.48 6.82 19.99
CA SER A 186 -20.09 6.85 21.40
C SER A 186 -19.68 5.47 21.91
N ASN A 187 -20.30 4.39 21.40
CA ASN A 187 -20.04 3.03 21.84
C ASN A 187 -20.13 2.01 20.70
N LEU A 188 -18.96 1.61 20.18
CA LEU A 188 -18.85 0.62 19.10
C LEU A 188 -19.55 -0.73 19.40
N ALA A 189 -19.64 -1.15 20.66
CA ALA A 189 -20.27 -2.42 21.03
C ALA A 189 -21.80 -2.38 20.94
N LYS A 190 -22.41 -1.19 20.97
CA LYS A 190 -23.87 -0.99 20.84
C LYS A 190 -24.28 -0.40 19.50
N ALA A 191 -23.32 0.12 18.74
CA ALA A 191 -23.54 0.72 17.45
C ALA A 191 -23.97 -0.32 16.41
N ARG A 192 -24.90 0.08 15.55
CA ARG A 192 -25.44 -0.69 14.43
C ARG A 192 -25.54 0.23 13.22
N LEU A 193 -25.27 -0.30 12.04
CA LEU A 193 -25.56 0.40 10.79
C LEU A 193 -26.94 0.00 10.29
N VAL A 194 -27.77 0.98 9.99
CA VAL A 194 -29.14 0.79 9.49
C VAL A 194 -29.21 1.26 8.06
N PHE A 195 -29.72 0.39 7.19
CA PHE A 195 -29.87 0.60 5.75
C PHE A 195 -31.35 0.67 5.43
N ARG A 196 -31.81 1.78 4.84
CA ARG A 196 -33.22 1.98 4.47
C ARG A 196 -33.35 2.29 3.00
N ILE A 197 -34.14 1.48 2.30
CA ILE A 197 -34.37 1.61 0.85
C ILE A 197 -35.71 2.29 0.63
N PHE A 198 -35.68 3.36 -0.16
CA PHE A 198 -36.86 4.12 -0.53
C PHE A 198 -37.08 4.06 -2.03
N GLN A 199 -38.35 4.02 -2.42
CA GLN A 199 -38.79 4.25 -3.77
C GLN A 199 -39.41 5.65 -3.86
N ASP A 200 -38.87 6.47 -4.76
CA ASP A 200 -39.34 7.82 -5.02
C ASP A 200 -40.54 7.74 -5.99
N SER A 201 -41.67 8.36 -5.64
CA SER A 201 -42.81 8.42 -6.56
C SER A 201 -42.57 9.43 -7.68
N HIS A 202 -43.05 9.13 -8.89
CA HIS A 202 -43.07 10.08 -10.02
C HIS A 202 -44.13 11.19 -9.87
N SER A 203 -44.79 11.28 -8.71
CA SER A 203 -45.83 12.28 -8.47
C SER A 203 -45.24 13.67 -8.18
N LEU A 204 -46.03 14.74 -8.44
CA LEU A 204 -45.64 16.13 -8.18
C LEU A 204 -45.26 16.41 -6.71
N ALA A 205 -45.70 15.57 -5.77
CA ALA A 205 -45.43 15.69 -4.34
C ALA A 205 -44.09 15.09 -3.89
N LYS A 206 -43.38 14.34 -4.74
CA LYS A 206 -42.11 13.63 -4.41
C LYS A 206 -42.18 12.85 -3.08
N GLU A 207 -43.25 12.09 -2.85
CA GLU A 207 -43.31 11.21 -1.69
C GLU A 207 -42.30 10.06 -1.82
N ARG A 208 -41.52 9.83 -0.75
CA ARG A 208 -40.56 8.72 -0.62
C ARG A 208 -41.21 7.60 0.19
N ARG A 209 -41.42 6.44 -0.42
CA ARG A 209 -41.97 5.26 0.26
C ARG A 209 -40.84 4.34 0.71
N LEU A 210 -40.79 4.01 2.00
CA LEU A 210 -39.88 2.97 2.51
C LEU A 210 -40.35 1.60 1.98
N ILE A 211 -39.44 0.86 1.35
CA ILE A 211 -39.72 -0.46 0.76
C ILE A 211 -38.92 -1.59 1.40
N GLY A 212 -37.76 -1.27 1.99
CA GLY A 212 -36.92 -2.28 2.64
C GLY A 212 -36.00 -1.71 3.72
N CYS A 213 -35.65 -2.55 4.68
CA CYS A 213 -34.74 -2.20 5.78
C CYS A 213 -33.76 -3.35 6.07
N GLY A 214 -32.50 -3.03 6.33
CA GLY A 214 -31.48 -3.95 6.78
C GLY A 214 -30.67 -3.37 7.94
N THR A 215 -30.06 -4.22 8.75
CA THR A 215 -29.19 -3.80 9.86
C THR A 215 -27.93 -4.66 9.89
N ALA A 216 -26.77 -4.01 9.96
CA ALA A 216 -25.49 -4.68 10.19
C ALA A 216 -25.09 -4.55 11.65
N LEU A 217 -24.74 -5.69 12.26
CA LEU A 217 -24.18 -5.77 13.61
C LEU A 217 -22.66 -5.66 13.53
N LEU A 218 -22.06 -4.83 14.37
CA LEU A 218 -20.64 -4.48 14.30
C LEU A 218 -19.77 -5.30 15.24
N SER A 219 -20.32 -5.76 16.37
CA SER A 219 -19.59 -6.35 17.50
C SER A 219 -19.68 -7.87 17.62
N ASP A 220 -20.55 -8.55 16.86
CA ASP A 220 -20.79 -9.99 17.03
C ASP A 220 -19.60 -10.89 16.67
N LYS A 221 -18.54 -10.34 16.04
CA LYS A 221 -17.41 -11.10 15.51
C LYS A 221 -16.20 -11.21 16.43
N GLU A 222 -16.06 -10.34 17.45
CA GLU A 222 -14.85 -10.29 18.28
C GLU A 222 -14.63 -11.58 19.10
N ASN A 223 -15.69 -12.34 19.41
CA ASN A 223 -15.58 -13.59 20.17
C ASN A 223 -15.37 -14.84 19.31
N CYS A 224 -15.47 -14.76 17.99
CA CYS A 224 -15.39 -15.95 17.12
C CYS A 224 -13.95 -16.43 16.86
N TYR A 225 -12.98 -15.52 16.90
CA TYR A 225 -11.59 -15.80 16.52
C TYR A 225 -10.61 -15.77 17.68
N GLY A 226 -11.09 -15.45 18.89
CA GLY A 226 -10.27 -15.21 20.07
C GLY A 226 -10.02 -13.73 20.36
N VAL A 227 -9.45 -13.44 21.52
CA VAL A 227 -9.24 -12.07 22.01
C VAL A 227 -8.32 -11.29 21.06
N ASN A 228 -8.74 -10.08 20.68
CA ASN A 228 -8.02 -9.19 19.76
C ASN A 228 -7.68 -9.88 18.43
N ARG A 229 -8.57 -10.74 17.93
CA ARG A 229 -8.44 -11.38 16.62
C ARG A 229 -9.62 -11.01 15.72
N GLU A 230 -9.34 -10.85 14.43
CA GLU A 230 -10.37 -10.62 13.42
C GLU A 230 -10.06 -11.38 12.11
N SER A 231 -11.07 -11.49 11.26
CA SER A 231 -10.88 -12.00 9.90
C SER A 231 -10.35 -10.91 8.97
N LEU A 232 -9.45 -11.27 8.07
CA LEU A 232 -9.05 -10.41 6.94
C LEU A 232 -10.19 -10.21 5.93
N VAL A 233 -11.25 -11.01 5.97
CA VAL A 233 -12.44 -10.82 5.13
C VAL A 233 -13.35 -9.79 5.81
N ARG A 234 -13.26 -8.54 5.35
CA ARG A 234 -14.05 -7.40 5.87
C ARG A 234 -15.37 -7.17 5.13
N GLU A 235 -15.68 -8.01 4.15
CA GLU A 235 -16.90 -7.95 3.35
C GLU A 235 -18.09 -8.41 4.23
N HIS A 236 -19.16 -7.60 4.26
CA HIS A 236 -20.38 -7.88 5.01
C HIS A 236 -21.58 -7.81 4.08
N ILE A 237 -22.37 -8.89 4.07
CA ILE A 237 -23.60 -8.97 3.29
C ILE A 237 -24.75 -8.70 4.26
N VAL A 238 -25.45 -7.58 4.04
CA VAL A 238 -26.57 -7.15 4.87
C VAL A 238 -27.87 -7.57 4.17
N PRO A 239 -28.66 -8.49 4.75
CA PRO A 239 -29.96 -8.84 4.20
C PRO A 239 -30.92 -7.65 4.37
N ILE A 240 -31.69 -7.38 3.31
CA ILE A 240 -32.71 -6.35 3.28
C ILE A 240 -34.07 -7.01 3.37
N MET A 241 -34.84 -6.65 4.38
CA MET A 241 -36.18 -7.16 4.63
C MET A 241 -37.21 -6.21 4.03
N ASN A 242 -38.16 -6.75 3.27
CA ASN A 242 -39.29 -5.98 2.75
C ASN A 242 -40.18 -5.51 3.91
N THR A 243 -40.59 -4.24 3.89
CA THR A 243 -41.39 -3.66 4.98
C THR A 243 -42.84 -4.14 5.04
N SER A 244 -43.35 -4.72 3.97
CA SER A 244 -44.73 -5.21 3.88
C SER A 244 -44.82 -6.73 4.06
N THR A 245 -43.90 -7.50 3.47
CA THR A 245 -43.94 -8.97 3.54
C THR A 245 -43.09 -9.56 4.65
N PHE A 246 -42.12 -8.79 5.20
CA PHE A 246 -41.10 -9.29 6.11
C PHE A 246 -40.27 -10.46 5.53
N GLU A 247 -40.23 -10.60 4.21
CA GLU A 247 -39.33 -11.51 3.51
C GLU A 247 -38.04 -10.80 3.10
N CYS A 248 -36.96 -11.56 2.92
CA CYS A 248 -35.72 -11.02 2.38
C CYS A 248 -35.94 -10.61 0.92
N MET A 249 -35.87 -9.32 0.62
CA MET A 249 -36.00 -8.80 -0.74
C MET A 249 -34.67 -8.73 -1.47
N GLY A 250 -33.55 -8.95 -0.79
CA GLY A 250 -32.23 -8.83 -1.39
C GLY A 250 -31.13 -8.55 -0.37
N THR A 251 -29.97 -8.14 -0.87
CA THR A 251 -28.78 -7.89 -0.06
C THR A 251 -28.04 -6.63 -0.49
N ILE A 252 -27.35 -6.02 0.48
CA ILE A 252 -26.37 -4.97 0.24
C ILE A 252 -25.02 -5.46 0.74
N THR A 253 -24.01 -5.42 -0.11
CA THR A 253 -22.63 -5.71 0.26
C THR A 253 -21.94 -4.43 0.70
N VAL A 254 -21.31 -4.46 1.88
CA VAL A 254 -20.54 -3.34 2.42
C VAL A 254 -19.22 -3.81 3.01
N THR A 255 -18.28 -2.90 3.13
CA THR A 255 -17.03 -3.09 3.86
C THR A 255 -16.93 -1.99 4.91
N PHE A 256 -16.57 -2.31 6.14
CA PHE A 256 -16.34 -1.28 7.15
C PHE A 256 -15.09 -1.56 8.00
N VAL A 257 -14.55 -0.47 8.51
CA VAL A 257 -13.45 -0.44 9.48
C VAL A 257 -13.96 0.29 10.72
N LEU A 258 -13.78 -0.33 11.88
CA LEU A 258 -14.07 0.28 13.16
C LEU A 258 -12.80 0.95 13.68
N ALA A 259 -12.86 2.22 14.03
CA ALA A 259 -11.73 2.96 14.58
C ALA A 259 -12.02 3.37 16.02
N LYS A 260 -11.23 2.82 16.95
CA LYS A 260 -11.24 3.17 18.38
C LYS A 260 -10.35 4.42 18.59
N PRO A 261 -10.75 5.38 19.43
CA PRO A 261 -9.94 6.57 19.69
C PRO A 261 -8.60 6.16 20.32
N TYR A 262 -7.57 6.94 20.06
CA TYR A 262 -6.24 6.75 20.64
C TYR A 262 -5.88 7.98 21.46
N PRO A 263 -5.48 7.86 22.75
CA PRO A 263 -5.37 9.02 23.65
C PRO A 263 -4.08 9.84 23.48
N HIS A 264 -3.05 9.29 22.84
CA HIS A 264 -1.74 9.93 22.73
C HIS A 264 -1.49 10.54 21.34
N LEU A 265 -0.33 11.17 21.15
CA LEU A 265 0.11 11.72 19.85
C LEU A 265 -0.87 12.74 19.22
N LYS A 266 -1.60 13.50 20.05
CA LYS A 266 -2.56 14.52 19.64
C LYS A 266 -1.92 15.82 19.18
N SER A 267 -0.70 16.12 19.64
CA SER A 267 0.04 17.33 19.32
C SER A 267 1.51 17.01 19.09
N ARG A 268 1.99 17.36 17.89
CA ARG A 268 3.40 17.53 17.53
C ARG A 268 3.40 18.08 16.10
N GLN A 269 4.16 19.12 15.83
CA GLN A 269 4.32 19.61 14.47
C GLN A 269 5.80 19.80 14.19
N TRP A 270 6.24 19.25 13.07
CA TRP A 270 7.50 19.59 12.45
C TRP A 270 7.24 19.75 10.96
N ASP A 271 7.91 20.73 10.35
CA ASP A 271 7.72 21.05 8.95
C ASP A 271 8.39 19.98 8.08
N ILE A 272 7.57 19.08 7.53
CA ILE A 272 8.04 18.03 6.64
C ILE A 272 8.55 18.59 5.32
N VAL A 273 7.94 19.65 4.78
CA VAL A 273 8.35 20.24 3.51
C VAL A 273 9.76 20.78 3.66
N GLN A 274 10.00 21.59 4.70
CA GLN A 274 11.33 22.11 5.00
C GLN A 274 12.35 20.99 5.27
N ALA A 275 11.94 19.91 5.95
CA ALA A 275 12.86 18.83 6.25
C ALA A 275 13.26 17.99 5.03
N LEU A 276 12.45 18.02 3.96
CA LEU A 276 12.70 17.33 2.70
C LEU A 276 13.33 18.23 1.64
N GLU A 277 13.71 19.46 1.99
CA GLU A 277 14.51 20.34 1.14
C GLU A 277 16.00 20.31 1.60
N PRO A 278 16.96 20.02 0.70
CA PRO A 278 16.79 19.39 -0.62
C PRO A 278 16.27 17.94 -0.51
N PRO A 279 15.82 17.32 -1.64
CA PRO A 279 15.29 15.96 -1.66
C PRO A 279 16.15 14.95 -0.90
N ARG A 280 15.50 13.97 -0.27
CA ARG A 280 16.16 13.06 0.67
C ARG A 280 16.23 11.63 0.14
N LEU A 281 17.37 11.00 0.39
CA LEU A 281 17.49 9.55 0.25
C LEU A 281 16.96 8.85 1.48
N VAL A 282 16.28 7.76 1.18
CA VAL A 282 15.75 6.83 2.16
C VAL A 282 16.45 5.49 1.98
N GLY A 283 17.18 5.06 3.02
CA GLY A 283 17.82 3.75 3.06
C GLY A 283 16.77 2.66 3.23
N HIS A 284 16.49 1.94 2.14
CA HIS A 284 15.46 0.92 2.09
C HIS A 284 15.81 -0.25 3.01
N ARG A 285 14.98 -0.55 4.03
CA ARG A 285 15.27 -1.58 5.06
C ARG A 285 16.62 -1.38 5.75
N GLY A 286 17.10 -0.14 5.80
CA GLY A 286 18.49 0.21 6.09
C GLY A 286 19.35 0.25 4.83
N LEU A 287 20.30 -0.66 4.69
CA LEU A 287 21.30 -0.67 3.62
C LEU A 287 20.86 -1.47 2.38
N GLY A 288 19.56 -1.49 2.13
CA GLY A 288 18.95 -2.17 1.00
C GLY A 288 18.55 -3.61 1.28
N MET A 289 17.70 -4.10 0.41
CA MET A 289 17.25 -5.49 0.39
C MET A 289 18.41 -6.44 0.06
N ASN A 290 18.43 -7.59 0.73
CA ASN A 290 19.31 -8.70 0.43
C ASN A 290 18.83 -9.41 -0.84
N ASP A 291 19.75 -9.63 -1.77
CA ASP A 291 19.53 -10.44 -2.97
C ASP A 291 20.57 -11.55 -3.06
N ASN A 292 20.33 -12.53 -3.94
CA ASN A 292 21.26 -13.65 -4.12
C ASN A 292 22.57 -13.25 -4.84
N GLY A 293 22.73 -11.99 -5.22
CA GLY A 293 23.95 -11.47 -5.81
C GLY A 293 25.07 -11.39 -4.78
N MET A 294 26.28 -11.76 -5.20
CA MET A 294 27.51 -11.53 -4.41
C MET A 294 28.30 -10.34 -4.95
N ASP A 295 27.63 -9.43 -5.68
CA ASP A 295 28.25 -8.25 -6.31
C ASP A 295 28.57 -7.13 -5.30
N ARG A 296 28.01 -7.22 -4.09
CA ARG A 296 28.20 -6.23 -3.03
C ARG A 296 28.16 -6.84 -1.64
N LEU A 297 28.73 -6.12 -0.68
CA LEU A 297 28.57 -6.43 0.73
C LEU A 297 27.13 -6.13 1.17
N GLN A 298 26.47 -7.11 1.77
CA GLN A 298 25.08 -7.03 2.20
C GLN A 298 24.96 -7.30 3.70
N ILE A 299 24.34 -6.37 4.41
CA ILE A 299 24.01 -6.48 5.83
C ILE A 299 22.56 -6.92 5.94
N GLY A 300 22.25 -7.72 6.96
CA GLY A 300 20.90 -8.16 7.23
C GLY A 300 19.92 -6.99 7.28
N GLU A 301 18.88 -7.08 6.47
CA GLU A 301 17.81 -6.12 6.35
C GLU A 301 17.08 -5.94 7.69
N ASN A 302 16.60 -4.73 7.97
CA ASN A 302 15.80 -4.41 9.17
C ASN A 302 16.52 -4.64 10.50
N THR A 303 17.85 -4.53 10.48
CA THR A 303 18.68 -4.58 11.68
C THR A 303 19.13 -3.18 12.05
N VAL A 304 19.42 -2.96 13.35
CA VAL A 304 19.98 -1.70 13.84
C VAL A 304 21.26 -1.36 13.09
N GLN A 305 22.13 -2.36 12.87
CA GLN A 305 23.37 -2.18 12.15
C GLN A 305 23.16 -1.75 10.69
N SER A 306 22.14 -2.30 10.01
CA SER A 306 21.79 -1.89 8.65
C SER A 306 21.34 -0.43 8.57
N PHE A 307 20.53 0.03 9.54
CA PHE A 307 20.11 1.43 9.63
C PHE A 307 21.28 2.39 9.88
N ILE A 308 22.15 2.06 10.84
CA ILE A 308 23.34 2.87 11.14
C ILE A 308 24.27 2.92 9.92
N SER A 309 24.42 1.80 9.20
CA SER A 309 25.26 1.73 8.01
C SER A 309 24.69 2.57 6.87
N ALA A 310 23.37 2.57 6.67
CA ALA A 310 22.72 3.42 5.67
C ALA A 310 22.90 4.91 5.98
N ALA A 311 22.72 5.31 7.24
CA ALA A 311 22.95 6.68 7.67
C ALA A 311 24.40 7.12 7.42
N LYS A 312 25.38 6.27 7.76
CA LYS A 312 26.81 6.52 7.48
C LYS A 312 27.13 6.63 5.99
N GLN A 313 26.30 6.06 5.12
CA GLN A 313 26.44 6.16 3.68
C GLN A 313 25.69 7.36 3.06
N GLY A 314 25.02 8.17 3.87
CA GLY A 314 24.38 9.42 3.45
C GLY A 314 22.85 9.36 3.34
N ALA A 315 22.21 8.29 3.83
CA ALA A 315 20.76 8.29 4.00
C ALA A 315 20.37 9.24 5.14
N THR A 316 19.41 10.15 4.89
CA THR A 316 18.87 11.03 5.95
C THR A 316 17.69 10.38 6.66
N PHE A 317 16.95 9.55 5.93
CA PHE A 317 15.93 8.69 6.45
C PHE A 317 16.39 7.25 6.31
N VAL A 318 16.16 6.46 7.34
CA VAL A 318 16.11 5.01 7.20
C VAL A 318 14.68 4.59 7.24
N GLU A 319 14.44 3.47 6.60
CA GLU A 319 13.11 3.03 6.34
C GLU A 319 13.03 1.58 6.81
N VAL A 320 11.95 1.33 7.53
CA VAL A 320 11.57 -0.01 7.97
C VAL A 320 10.54 -0.56 6.98
N SER A 321 11.06 -1.00 5.83
CA SER A 321 10.39 -1.49 4.60
C SER A 321 9.80 -0.62 3.44
N ILE A 322 10.16 -1.03 2.21
CA ILE A 322 9.30 -1.01 1.01
C ILE A 322 9.44 -2.35 0.19
N PRO A 323 8.57 -2.69 -0.78
CA PRO A 323 8.76 -3.76 -1.79
C PRO A 323 9.94 -3.61 -2.75
N LYS A 324 10.45 -4.75 -3.23
CA LYS A 324 10.91 -4.91 -4.62
C LYS A 324 9.83 -5.65 -5.41
N HIS A 325 9.56 -5.24 -6.63
CA HIS A 325 8.77 -6.04 -7.56
C HIS A 325 9.72 -6.65 -8.60
N ASP A 326 9.78 -7.98 -8.67
CA ASP A 326 10.11 -8.69 -9.90
C ASP A 326 8.82 -9.27 -10.49
N ARG A 327 8.90 -9.87 -11.68
CA ARG A 327 7.73 -10.43 -12.39
C ARG A 327 7.05 -11.61 -11.68
N THR A 328 7.54 -12.04 -10.50
CA THR A 328 7.08 -13.25 -9.80
C THR A 328 6.08 -12.98 -8.68
N GLY A 329 5.79 -11.72 -8.36
CA GLY A 329 4.72 -11.35 -7.42
C GLY A 329 4.99 -11.81 -5.99
N GLN A 330 6.15 -11.44 -5.39
CA GLN A 330 6.52 -11.98 -4.08
C GLN A 330 7.02 -11.00 -3.01
N THR A 331 6.50 -11.27 -1.81
CA THR A 331 6.77 -10.84 -0.42
C THR A 331 7.63 -9.59 -0.16
N ASN A 332 6.99 -8.66 0.53
CA ASN A 332 7.47 -7.35 0.93
C ASN A 332 7.75 -7.35 2.44
N THR A 333 8.53 -6.39 2.97
CA THR A 333 8.99 -6.32 4.38
C THR A 333 8.11 -5.46 5.26
N TYR A 334 8.02 -5.51 6.61
CA TYR A 334 7.18 -4.57 7.41
C TYR A 334 7.55 -4.40 8.90
N VAL A 335 6.96 -3.40 9.60
CA VAL A 335 6.75 -3.53 11.06
C VAL A 335 5.59 -4.50 11.30
N GLN A 336 5.88 -5.59 12.00
CA GLN A 336 4.90 -6.62 12.40
C GLN A 336 4.75 -6.64 13.91
N VAL A 337 3.67 -7.22 14.42
CA VAL A 337 3.39 -7.29 15.86
C VAL A 337 3.28 -8.75 16.27
N THR A 338 4.02 -9.12 17.31
CA THR A 338 3.99 -10.47 17.91
C THR A 338 2.71 -10.69 18.73
N ARG A 339 2.46 -11.93 19.15
CA ARG A 339 1.29 -12.33 19.95
C ARG A 339 1.14 -11.56 21.25
N ASP A 340 2.27 -11.22 21.87
CA ASP A 340 2.41 -10.43 23.09
C ASP A 340 2.46 -8.91 22.82
N LEU A 341 2.02 -8.49 21.64
CA LEU A 341 1.87 -7.09 21.23
C LEU A 341 3.19 -6.30 21.19
N VAL A 342 4.29 -6.97 20.81
CA VAL A 342 5.58 -6.30 20.61
C VAL A 342 5.81 -6.03 19.13
N PRO A 343 5.91 -4.75 18.69
CA PRO A 343 6.31 -4.40 17.34
C PRO A 343 7.75 -4.84 17.06
N ILE A 344 7.94 -5.68 16.05
CA ILE A 344 9.23 -6.19 15.59
C ILE A 344 9.55 -5.75 14.17
N LEU A 345 10.83 -5.75 13.81
CA LEU A 345 11.31 -5.41 12.48
C LEU A 345 11.53 -6.68 11.67
N MET A 346 10.54 -7.11 10.90
CA MET A 346 10.65 -8.32 10.10
C MET A 346 9.93 -8.22 8.76
N HIS A 347 10.56 -8.84 7.76
CA HIS A 347 10.04 -8.85 6.42
C HIS A 347 8.70 -9.57 6.24
N ASN A 348 8.58 -10.82 6.68
CA ASN A 348 7.49 -11.65 6.20
C ASN A 348 6.29 -11.71 7.14
N TYR A 349 5.12 -12.00 6.55
CA TYR A 349 3.93 -12.38 7.31
C TYR A 349 4.18 -13.64 8.16
N ALA A 350 5.03 -14.55 7.68
CA ALA A 350 5.39 -15.77 8.38
C ALA A 350 6.90 -15.87 8.62
N LEU A 351 7.28 -16.41 9.78
CA LEU A 351 8.66 -16.69 10.17
C LEU A 351 9.11 -18.07 9.67
N SER A 352 9.44 -18.14 8.40
CA SER A 352 9.94 -19.35 7.75
C SER A 352 11.29 -19.82 8.29
N GLU A 353 12.07 -18.95 8.95
CA GLU A 353 13.35 -19.25 9.60
C GLU A 353 13.26 -20.35 10.68
N SER A 354 12.06 -20.64 11.16
CA SER A 354 11.79 -21.77 12.06
C SER A 354 11.82 -23.14 11.36
N GLY A 355 11.79 -23.17 10.02
CA GLY A 355 11.53 -24.38 9.22
C GLY A 355 10.04 -24.62 8.93
N THR A 356 9.15 -23.79 9.49
CA THR A 356 7.70 -23.84 9.27
C THR A 356 7.17 -22.43 9.00
N ASP A 357 6.16 -22.28 8.14
CA ASP A 357 5.53 -20.99 7.87
C ASP A 357 4.55 -20.59 8.99
N ILE A 358 5.05 -19.94 10.05
CA ILE A 358 4.25 -19.51 11.21
C ILE A 358 3.97 -18.00 11.13
N PRO A 359 2.69 -17.54 11.13
CA PRO A 359 2.38 -16.12 11.18
C PRO A 359 3.04 -15.41 12.38
N VAL A 360 3.58 -14.21 12.16
CA VAL A 360 4.28 -13.45 13.22
C VAL A 360 3.42 -13.24 14.46
N HIS A 361 2.15 -12.90 14.26
CA HIS A 361 1.23 -12.58 15.33
C HIS A 361 0.80 -13.79 16.19
N GLU A 362 1.26 -14.99 15.83
CA GLU A 362 1.09 -16.22 16.62
C GLU A 362 2.31 -16.55 17.49
N LEU A 363 3.45 -15.87 17.26
CA LEU A 363 4.68 -16.05 18.02
C LEU A 363 4.78 -15.01 19.14
N THR A 364 5.30 -15.40 20.32
CA THR A 364 5.76 -14.41 21.31
C THR A 364 7.08 -13.78 20.88
N LEU A 365 7.43 -12.64 21.48
CA LEU A 365 8.75 -12.04 21.26
C LEU A 365 9.89 -13.02 21.59
N ASP A 366 9.78 -13.75 22.70
CA ASP A 366 10.82 -14.70 23.10
C ASP A 366 11.01 -15.82 22.07
N GLN A 367 9.92 -16.36 21.52
CA GLN A 367 9.98 -17.37 20.45
C GLN A 367 10.64 -16.80 19.19
N PHE A 368 10.24 -15.58 18.80
CA PHE A 368 10.80 -14.89 17.66
C PHE A 368 12.31 -14.62 17.83
N MET A 369 12.72 -14.08 18.98
CA MET A 369 14.12 -13.76 19.28
C MET A 369 14.97 -15.02 19.47
N HIS A 370 14.40 -16.12 19.95
CA HIS A 370 15.13 -17.40 20.06
C HIS A 370 15.62 -17.88 18.68
N ILE A 371 14.79 -17.78 17.65
CA ILE A 371 15.14 -18.17 16.28
C ILE A 371 16.27 -17.28 15.74
N SER A 372 16.24 -15.98 16.02
CA SER A 372 17.36 -15.08 15.68
C SER A 372 18.66 -15.47 16.37
N LYS A 373 18.60 -15.86 17.65
CA LYS A 373 19.78 -16.24 18.45
C LYS A 373 20.41 -17.53 17.94
N GLN A 374 19.60 -18.50 17.50
CA GLN A 374 20.11 -19.74 16.89
C GLN A 374 20.96 -19.48 15.64
N GLN A 375 20.70 -18.38 14.92
CA GLN A 375 21.51 -17.97 13.77
C GLN A 375 22.75 -17.14 14.18
N SER A 376 22.78 -16.57 15.39
CA SER A 376 23.81 -15.63 15.83
C SER A 376 25.09 -16.33 16.35
N LEU A 377 26.24 -15.66 16.23
CA LEU A 377 27.57 -16.20 16.62
C LEU A 377 27.78 -16.37 18.12
N VAL A 378 27.00 -15.66 18.93
CA VAL A 378 27.17 -15.63 20.39
C VAL A 378 26.45 -16.84 20.96
N GLY A 379 27.12 -17.98 20.95
CA GLY A 379 26.62 -19.20 21.55
C GLY A 379 26.36 -19.00 23.04
N ASP A 380 25.11 -19.22 23.46
CA ASP A 380 24.91 -19.82 24.77
C ASP A 380 25.47 -21.24 24.67
N CYS A 381 26.68 -21.44 25.19
CA CYS A 381 27.12 -22.75 25.59
C CYS A 381 26.16 -23.28 26.65
N VAL A 382 25.01 -23.82 26.26
CA VAL A 382 24.32 -24.82 27.06
C VAL A 382 25.15 -26.10 26.93
N ARG A 383 26.30 -26.11 27.60
CA ARG A 383 26.91 -27.36 28.04
C ARG A 383 25.90 -27.98 28.98
N SER A 384 25.16 -28.96 28.48
CA SER A 384 24.50 -29.97 29.30
C SER A 384 25.47 -30.35 30.42
N ALA A 385 25.05 -30.13 31.66
CA ALA A 385 25.79 -30.50 32.87
C ALA A 385 25.79 -32.03 33.07
N ARG A 386 26.27 -32.76 32.07
CA ARG A 386 26.54 -34.20 32.11
C ARG A 386 27.73 -34.45 31.20
N ASP A 387 28.92 -34.30 31.78
CA ASP A 387 30.16 -34.99 31.45
C ASP A 387 31.32 -34.21 32.09
N VAL A 388 31.25 -34.10 33.43
CA VAL A 388 32.45 -33.87 34.23
C VAL A 388 32.88 -35.25 34.70
N ASP A 389 33.55 -35.99 33.82
CA ASP A 389 34.60 -36.88 34.26
C ASP A 389 35.43 -37.43 33.10
N LYS A 390 36.76 -37.38 33.31
CA LYS A 390 37.83 -38.00 32.51
C LYS A 390 38.20 -37.27 31.21
N LEU A 391 39.26 -36.46 31.29
CA LEU A 391 40.58 -36.88 30.76
C LEU A 391 41.63 -35.78 30.96
N GLN A 392 42.71 -36.18 31.64
CA GLN A 392 43.94 -35.43 31.83
C GLN A 392 44.70 -35.22 30.51
N ASN A 393 45.45 -34.12 30.47
CA ASN A 393 46.70 -33.93 29.74
C ASN A 393 46.69 -34.24 28.23
N TYR A 394 46.40 -33.22 27.41
CA TYR A 394 47.17 -32.98 26.17
C TYR A 394 47.16 -31.49 25.84
N SER A 395 48.36 -30.89 25.83
CA SER A 395 48.63 -29.63 25.14
C SER A 395 48.24 -29.77 23.67
N ARG A 396 47.18 -29.06 23.25
CA ARG A 396 46.82 -28.89 21.84
C ARG A 396 46.67 -27.40 21.56
N ARG A 397 47.58 -26.90 20.71
CA ARG A 397 47.43 -25.65 19.95
C ARG A 397 45.99 -25.51 19.46
N ALA A 398 45.40 -24.33 19.66
CA ALA A 398 44.12 -23.94 19.09
C ALA A 398 44.15 -24.19 17.58
N ARG A 399 43.48 -25.25 17.12
CA ARG A 399 43.08 -25.40 15.72
C ARG A 399 41.80 -24.58 15.57
N SER A 400 41.75 -23.75 14.54
CA SER A 400 40.56 -23.02 14.13
C SER A 400 39.34 -23.95 14.06
N GLU A 401 38.32 -23.67 14.86
CA GLU A 401 37.01 -24.36 14.88
C GLU A 401 36.16 -24.04 13.64
N SER A 402 36.75 -24.00 12.44
CA SER A 402 36.04 -23.60 11.22
C SER A 402 35.22 -24.73 10.57
N ARG A 403 35.33 -25.98 11.02
CA ARG A 403 34.66 -27.14 10.38
C ARG A 403 33.36 -27.61 11.05
N THR A 404 33.15 -27.32 12.33
CA THR A 404 31.88 -27.63 13.03
C THR A 404 30.79 -26.60 12.71
N LEU A 405 31.16 -25.32 12.51
CA LEU A 405 30.22 -24.23 12.18
C LEU A 405 29.54 -24.35 10.80
N SER A 406 30.14 -25.07 9.85
CA SER A 406 29.52 -25.29 8.54
C SER A 406 28.32 -26.23 8.60
N GLU A 407 28.28 -27.15 9.58
CA GLU A 407 27.16 -28.09 9.73
C GLU A 407 25.91 -27.38 10.28
N ASP A 408 26.05 -26.57 11.34
CA ASP A 408 24.92 -25.83 11.95
C ASP A 408 24.24 -24.84 10.99
N THR A 409 25.02 -24.12 10.19
CA THR A 409 24.47 -23.19 9.17
C THR A 409 23.80 -23.94 8.00
N SER A 410 24.32 -25.12 7.64
CA SER A 410 23.70 -25.98 6.63
C SER A 410 22.37 -26.56 7.10
N ASP A 411 22.23 -26.84 8.40
CA ASP A 411 21.01 -27.40 8.97
C ASP A 411 19.89 -26.36 9.11
N VAL A 412 20.21 -25.09 9.37
CA VAL A 412 19.22 -23.99 9.30
C VAL A 412 18.72 -23.81 7.87
N GLN A 413 19.61 -23.82 6.87
CA GLN A 413 19.20 -23.73 5.47
C GLN A 413 18.33 -24.92 5.04
N ARG A 414 18.74 -26.16 5.36
CA ARG A 414 17.97 -27.38 5.05
C ARG A 414 16.57 -27.37 5.64
N ARG A 415 16.40 -26.86 6.86
CA ARG A 415 15.06 -26.77 7.48
C ARG A 415 14.15 -25.80 6.75
N MET A 416 14.70 -24.71 6.20
CA MET A 416 13.91 -23.74 5.43
C MET A 416 13.55 -24.22 4.03
N GLU A 417 14.24 -25.23 3.46
CA GLU A 417 14.04 -25.70 2.08
C GLU A 417 12.59 -26.08 1.75
N PHE A 418 11.81 -26.48 2.75
CA PHE A 418 10.43 -26.91 2.61
C PHE A 418 9.40 -25.83 2.91
N THR A 419 9.83 -24.62 3.26
CA THR A 419 8.93 -23.48 3.48
C THR A 419 8.49 -22.89 2.15
N VAL A 420 7.27 -22.36 2.10
CA VAL A 420 6.68 -21.81 0.86
C VAL A 420 7.59 -20.74 0.26
N GLU A 421 8.13 -19.86 1.09
CA GLU A 421 9.03 -18.81 0.60
C GLU A 421 10.30 -19.37 -0.03
N TYR A 422 10.96 -20.32 0.62
CA TYR A 422 12.20 -20.88 0.08
C TYR A 422 11.94 -21.68 -1.20
N MET A 423 10.84 -22.43 -1.27
CA MET A 423 10.45 -23.15 -2.48
C MET A 423 10.25 -22.22 -3.68
N HIS A 424 9.80 -20.98 -3.46
CA HIS A 424 9.65 -20.02 -4.53
C HIS A 424 10.90 -19.20 -4.85
N LYS A 425 11.64 -18.73 -3.84
CA LYS A 425 12.80 -17.84 -4.03
C LYS A 425 14.13 -18.56 -4.19
N GLY A 426 14.24 -19.79 -3.68
CA GLY A 426 15.49 -20.55 -3.58
C GLY A 426 16.51 -19.99 -2.57
N PHE A 427 16.14 -18.96 -1.81
CA PHE A 427 16.93 -18.41 -0.72
C PHE A 427 16.04 -17.63 0.26
N LYS A 428 16.58 -17.37 1.44
CA LYS A 428 15.96 -16.56 2.49
C LYS A 428 16.87 -15.38 2.86
N ALA A 429 16.32 -14.17 2.91
CA ALA A 429 17.04 -12.98 3.36
C ALA A 429 17.46 -13.13 4.83
N ASN A 430 18.41 -12.32 5.30
CA ASN A 430 18.93 -12.38 6.68
C ASN A 430 19.49 -13.75 7.12
N THR A 431 19.70 -14.68 6.18
CA THR A 431 20.24 -16.00 6.49
C THR A 431 21.76 -15.97 6.56
N ARG A 432 22.28 -16.39 7.70
CA ARG A 432 23.72 -16.50 7.92
C ARG A 432 24.39 -17.47 6.94
N GLY A 433 25.60 -17.13 6.53
CA GLY A 433 26.37 -17.85 5.51
C GLY A 433 26.25 -17.24 4.11
N ARG A 434 25.21 -16.44 3.84
CA ARG A 434 25.10 -15.62 2.62
C ARG A 434 25.21 -14.12 2.88
N PHE A 435 24.74 -13.64 4.03
CA PHE A 435 24.72 -12.21 4.40
C PHE A 435 25.46 -11.96 5.72
N ILE A 436 25.91 -10.73 5.95
CA ILE A 436 26.34 -10.30 7.28
C ILE A 436 25.08 -10.18 8.14
N GLN A 437 24.88 -11.15 9.01
CA GLN A 437 23.69 -11.21 9.85
C GLN A 437 23.92 -10.49 11.18
N ASP A 438 22.91 -9.74 11.60
CA ASP A 438 22.75 -9.17 12.93
C ASP A 438 21.45 -9.73 13.53
N THR A 439 21.27 -9.63 14.84
CA THR A 439 20.05 -10.12 15.48
C THR A 439 18.82 -9.35 15.00
N PHE A 440 17.66 -10.01 14.95
CA PHE A 440 16.39 -9.32 14.78
C PHE A 440 16.23 -8.23 15.85
N ALA A 441 15.56 -7.15 15.49
CA ALA A 441 15.37 -6.01 16.36
C ALA A 441 13.88 -5.75 16.60
N THR A 442 13.56 -5.22 17.78
CA THR A 442 12.25 -4.62 18.03
C THR A 442 12.23 -3.18 17.50
N LEU A 443 11.04 -2.63 17.27
CA LEU A 443 10.92 -1.21 16.94
C LEU A 443 11.48 -0.32 18.05
N GLU A 444 11.20 -0.67 19.31
CA GLU A 444 11.73 0.05 20.48
C GLU A 444 13.26 0.08 20.48
N GLN A 445 13.90 -1.08 20.25
CA GLN A 445 15.35 -1.19 20.17
C GLN A 445 15.92 -0.32 19.04
N ALA A 446 15.32 -0.35 17.85
CA ALA A 446 15.78 0.49 16.74
C ALA A 446 15.61 1.99 17.04
N MET A 447 14.51 2.39 17.66
CA MET A 447 14.29 3.79 18.07
C MET A 447 15.23 4.23 19.21
N HIS A 448 15.71 3.28 20.01
CA HIS A 448 16.72 3.50 21.04
C HIS A 448 18.12 3.65 20.44
N ASP A 449 18.58 2.63 19.70
CA ASP A 449 19.98 2.41 19.30
C ASP A 449 20.39 3.17 18.04
N VAL A 450 19.48 3.40 17.10
CA VAL A 450 19.78 4.23 15.92
C VAL A 450 19.93 5.70 16.36
N PRO A 451 20.95 6.46 15.92
CA PRO A 451 21.13 7.86 16.30
C PRO A 451 19.88 8.73 16.07
N LYS A 452 19.63 9.71 16.94
CA LYS A 452 18.39 10.52 16.93
C LYS A 452 18.27 11.44 15.72
N GLU A 453 19.40 11.72 15.07
CA GLU A 453 19.54 12.53 13.87
C GLU A 453 19.03 11.79 12.63
N VAL A 454 19.04 10.45 12.67
CA VAL A 454 18.52 9.61 11.60
C VAL A 454 17.00 9.55 11.73
N ALA A 455 16.31 10.05 10.71
CA ALA A 455 14.86 10.03 10.64
C ALA A 455 14.35 8.63 10.27
N PHE A 456 13.15 8.30 10.71
CA PHE A 456 12.48 7.05 10.31
C PHE A 456 11.36 7.32 9.33
N ASN A 457 11.26 6.51 8.29
CA ASN A 457 9.97 6.16 7.71
C ASN A 457 9.56 4.78 8.25
N ILE A 458 8.47 4.73 9.00
CA ILE A 458 7.97 3.50 9.61
C ILE A 458 6.83 2.98 8.74
N GLU A 459 7.12 1.96 7.93
CA GLU A 459 6.08 1.27 7.17
C GLU A 459 5.31 0.30 8.07
N ILE A 460 4.04 0.62 8.31
CA ILE A 460 3.10 -0.25 9.01
C ILE A 460 2.35 -1.05 7.96
N LYS A 461 2.47 -2.37 7.96
CA LYS A 461 1.61 -3.20 7.12
C LYS A 461 0.93 -4.28 7.90
N TYR A 462 -0.36 -4.08 7.88
CA TYR A 462 -1.31 -5.06 8.28
C TYR A 462 -1.35 -6.21 7.25
N PRO A 463 -1.42 -7.48 7.68
CA PRO A 463 -1.51 -8.61 6.77
C PRO A 463 -2.64 -8.45 5.75
N ARG A 464 -2.41 -8.89 4.50
CA ARG A 464 -3.41 -8.83 3.43
C ARG A 464 -3.87 -10.22 3.02
N ARG A 465 -5.10 -10.31 2.53
CA ARG A 465 -5.77 -11.59 2.19
C ARG A 465 -5.01 -12.44 1.17
N PHE A 466 -4.37 -11.83 0.16
CA PHE A 466 -3.61 -12.60 -0.82
C PHE A 466 -2.36 -13.26 -0.20
N GLU A 467 -1.77 -12.68 0.84
CA GLU A 467 -0.57 -13.22 1.49
C GLU A 467 -0.89 -14.49 2.26
N THR A 468 -2.04 -14.51 2.93
CA THR A 468 -2.52 -15.73 3.60
C THR A 468 -2.88 -16.80 2.58
N LEU A 469 -3.43 -16.43 1.42
CA LEU A 469 -3.71 -17.37 0.32
C LEU A 469 -2.44 -17.96 -0.29
N VAL A 470 -1.39 -17.17 -0.47
CA VAL A 470 -0.10 -17.65 -1.01
C VAL A 470 0.55 -18.67 -0.08
N LEU A 471 0.42 -18.48 1.24
CA LEU A 471 1.00 -19.36 2.25
C LEU A 471 0.06 -20.49 2.70
N ASP A 472 -1.15 -20.57 2.15
CA ASP A 472 -2.22 -21.49 2.58
C ASP A 472 -2.51 -21.41 4.10
N LEU A 473 -2.49 -20.19 4.64
CA LEU A 473 -2.73 -19.89 6.06
C LEU A 473 -4.15 -19.34 6.26
N ALA A 474 -4.72 -19.60 7.45
CA ALA A 474 -6.02 -19.07 7.82
C ALA A 474 -6.01 -17.53 7.78
N PRO A 475 -7.05 -16.87 7.24
CA PRO A 475 -7.15 -15.42 7.14
C PRO A 475 -7.61 -14.78 8.47
N VAL A 476 -7.00 -15.19 9.58
CA VAL A 476 -7.26 -14.70 10.94
C VAL A 476 -6.00 -14.02 11.43
N VAL A 477 -6.15 -12.81 11.96
CA VAL A 477 -5.02 -11.94 12.31
C VAL A 477 -5.33 -11.13 13.58
N LEU A 478 -4.34 -10.39 14.09
CA LEU A 478 -4.59 -9.38 15.12
C LEU A 478 -5.61 -8.35 14.66
N GLU A 479 -6.50 -7.96 15.56
CA GLU A 479 -7.45 -6.89 15.33
C GLU A 479 -6.71 -5.58 15.02
N LEU A 480 -7.19 -4.86 14.00
CA LEU A 480 -6.48 -3.75 13.37
C LEU A 480 -6.21 -2.57 14.33
N ASN A 481 -7.14 -2.22 15.23
CA ASN A 481 -6.87 -1.20 16.25
C ASN A 481 -5.75 -1.66 17.18
N THR A 482 -5.83 -2.89 17.68
CA THR A 482 -4.82 -3.47 18.57
C THR A 482 -3.44 -3.47 17.91
N PHE A 483 -3.38 -3.83 16.64
CA PHE A 483 -2.14 -3.83 15.85
C PHE A 483 -1.54 -2.42 15.71
N VAL A 484 -2.35 -1.43 15.33
CA VAL A 484 -1.89 -0.04 15.16
C VAL A 484 -1.54 0.61 16.50
N ASP A 485 -2.34 0.37 17.53
CA ASP A 485 -2.14 0.96 18.87
C ASP A 485 -0.84 0.45 19.50
N ALA A 486 -0.51 -0.84 19.37
CA ALA A 486 0.77 -1.40 19.84
C ALA A 486 1.99 -0.68 19.23
N ILE A 487 1.92 -0.34 17.93
CA ILE A 487 2.98 0.38 17.23
C ILE A 487 3.03 1.84 17.69
N LEU A 488 1.88 2.51 17.76
CA LEU A 488 1.81 3.90 18.21
C LEU A 488 2.26 4.07 19.67
N ASP A 489 2.00 3.08 20.53
CA ASP A 489 2.45 3.06 21.92
C ASP A 489 3.97 3.04 22.02
N VAL A 490 4.64 2.15 21.28
CA VAL A 490 6.12 2.10 21.22
C VAL A 490 6.68 3.41 20.67
N ILE A 491 6.06 3.99 19.64
CA ILE A 491 6.50 5.28 19.10
C ILE A 491 6.34 6.37 20.16
N ASN A 492 5.18 6.44 20.82
CA ASN A 492 4.86 7.43 21.83
C ASN A 492 5.80 7.34 23.04
N THR A 493 6.14 6.15 23.52
CA THR A 493 7.10 5.96 24.62
C THR A 493 8.52 6.32 24.21
N SER A 494 8.95 5.89 23.02
CA SER A 494 10.32 6.07 22.52
C SER A 494 10.68 7.53 22.21
N ILE A 495 9.68 8.37 21.91
CA ILE A 495 9.90 9.79 21.55
C ILE A 495 9.79 10.77 22.71
N LYS A 496 9.34 10.38 23.91
CA LYS A 496 9.03 11.33 25.01
C LYS A 496 10.16 12.33 25.30
N ASN A 497 11.41 11.94 25.06
CA ASN A 497 12.60 12.78 25.27
C ASN A 497 13.46 13.00 24.00
N LYS A 498 12.95 12.64 22.82
CA LYS A 498 13.71 12.69 21.56
C LYS A 498 12.92 13.44 20.48
N ASN A 499 13.45 14.56 19.99
CA ASN A 499 12.91 15.21 18.79
C ASN A 499 13.37 14.48 17.51
N ARG A 500 12.94 13.23 17.33
CA ARG A 500 13.20 12.44 16.11
C ARG A 500 12.12 12.68 15.06
N LYS A 501 12.54 12.87 13.81
CA LYS A 501 11.65 12.98 12.64
C LYS A 501 11.14 11.58 12.26
N ILE A 502 9.83 11.42 12.12
CA ILE A 502 9.17 10.15 11.80
C ILE A 502 8.08 10.41 10.76
N ILE A 503 8.08 9.62 9.70
CA ILE A 503 6.99 9.46 8.74
C ILE A 503 6.34 8.10 9.03
N LEU A 504 5.01 8.05 9.00
CA LEU A 504 4.26 6.79 9.05
C LEU A 504 3.76 6.47 7.65
N SER A 505 4.01 5.27 7.14
CA SER A 505 3.57 4.89 5.80
C SER A 505 2.87 3.55 5.78
N SER A 506 2.01 3.31 4.79
CA SER A 506 1.38 2.01 4.59
C SER A 506 0.89 1.81 3.15
N PHE A 507 0.93 0.57 2.66
CA PHE A 507 0.14 0.15 1.49
C PHE A 507 -1.32 -0.07 1.79
N THR A 508 -1.68 -0.27 3.06
CA THR A 508 -3.03 -0.66 3.46
C THR A 508 -3.84 0.61 3.74
N PRO A 509 -4.87 0.93 2.92
CA PRO A 509 -5.69 2.12 3.15
C PRO A 509 -6.32 2.15 4.53
N ASP A 510 -6.73 0.98 5.07
CA ASP A 510 -7.33 0.88 6.40
C ASP A 510 -6.35 1.31 7.52
N VAL A 511 -5.05 1.01 7.38
CA VAL A 511 -4.02 1.51 8.30
C VAL A 511 -3.89 3.02 8.19
N CYS A 512 -3.86 3.58 6.97
CA CYS A 512 -3.80 5.03 6.76
C CYS A 512 -5.02 5.75 7.36
N ILE A 513 -6.21 5.14 7.27
CA ILE A 513 -7.45 5.60 7.89
C ILE A 513 -7.29 5.67 9.41
N LEU A 514 -6.87 4.56 10.05
CA LEU A 514 -6.65 4.52 11.50
C LEU A 514 -5.61 5.54 11.94
N LEU A 515 -4.47 5.63 11.23
CA LEU A 515 -3.44 6.61 11.54
C LEU A 515 -3.98 8.05 11.47
N SER A 516 -4.83 8.34 10.49
CA SER A 516 -5.45 9.67 10.33
C SER A 516 -6.39 10.01 11.47
N LEU A 517 -7.15 9.02 11.97
CA LEU A 517 -8.10 9.13 13.07
C LEU A 517 -7.42 9.12 14.45
N LYS A 518 -6.33 8.38 14.62
CA LYS A 518 -5.71 8.15 15.92
C LYS A 518 -4.67 9.21 16.32
N GLN A 519 -3.96 9.80 15.37
CA GLN A 519 -2.85 10.71 15.68
C GLN A 519 -2.78 11.95 14.78
N LYS A 520 -2.09 13.00 15.23
CA LYS A 520 -1.74 14.21 14.45
C LYS A 520 -0.24 14.55 14.49
N ALA A 521 0.54 13.78 15.24
CA ALA A 521 1.94 14.07 15.53
C ALA A 521 2.87 13.83 14.35
N PHE A 522 2.52 12.92 13.44
CA PHE A 522 3.38 12.45 12.36
C PHE A 522 2.67 12.50 11.01
N PRO A 523 3.38 12.92 9.96
CA PRO A 523 2.88 12.86 8.60
C PRO A 523 2.64 11.40 8.18
N ILE A 524 1.57 11.19 7.43
CA ILE A 524 1.15 9.88 6.93
C ILE A 524 1.32 9.83 5.41
N PHE A 525 1.93 8.76 4.92
CA PHE A 525 2.20 8.54 3.50
C PHE A 525 1.49 7.28 3.02
N LEU A 526 0.68 7.39 1.96
CA LEU A 526 0.12 6.23 1.27
C LEU A 526 1.15 5.68 0.28
N ILE A 527 1.43 4.39 0.33
CA ILE A 527 2.25 3.71 -0.68
C ILE A 527 1.33 2.95 -1.63
N SER A 528 1.58 3.02 -2.94
CA SER A 528 0.82 2.27 -3.93
C SER A 528 1.68 1.80 -5.11
N ASN A 529 1.32 0.63 -5.66
CA ASN A 529 1.95 0.07 -6.84
C ASN A 529 1.44 0.71 -8.14
N VAL A 530 0.23 1.28 -8.15
CA VAL A 530 -0.44 1.83 -9.36
C VAL A 530 -0.26 0.89 -10.55
N ARG A 531 -0.69 -0.37 -10.39
CA ARG A 531 -0.52 -1.42 -11.40
C ARG A 531 -1.81 -2.22 -11.52
N GLN A 532 -2.23 -2.53 -12.75
CA GLN A 532 -3.37 -3.43 -12.96
C GLN A 532 -2.97 -4.71 -13.74
N PRO A 533 -3.43 -5.91 -13.32
CA PRO A 533 -4.12 -6.17 -12.05
C PRO A 533 -3.14 -6.04 -10.86
N MET A 534 -3.61 -5.54 -9.71
CA MET A 534 -2.83 -5.58 -8.47
C MET A 534 -2.91 -6.96 -7.84
N ASP A 535 -1.82 -7.42 -7.23
CA ASP A 535 -1.80 -8.69 -6.49
C ASP A 535 -2.78 -8.68 -5.29
N ASP A 536 -2.91 -7.52 -4.62
CA ASP A 536 -3.81 -7.35 -3.46
C ASP A 536 -5.24 -6.95 -3.81
N LYS A 537 -5.46 -6.55 -5.07
CA LYS A 537 -6.74 -6.11 -5.61
C LYS A 537 -7.44 -5.01 -4.78
N GLU A 538 -6.68 -4.16 -4.08
CA GLU A 538 -7.20 -3.05 -3.27
C GLU A 538 -7.57 -1.84 -4.13
N SER A 539 -8.86 -1.75 -4.46
CA SER A 539 -9.42 -0.75 -5.37
C SER A 539 -9.15 0.72 -4.98
N ARG A 540 -9.06 1.04 -3.68
CA ARG A 540 -8.85 2.42 -3.18
C ARG A 540 -7.44 2.96 -3.47
N CYS A 541 -6.52 2.11 -3.91
CA CYS A 541 -5.20 2.52 -4.36
C CYS A 541 -4.81 1.90 -5.71
N ALA A 542 -5.81 1.52 -6.53
CA ALA A 542 -5.63 0.83 -7.81
C ALA A 542 -4.83 1.60 -8.86
N ASN A 543 -4.94 2.92 -8.84
CA ASN A 543 -4.27 3.79 -9.78
C ASN A 543 -3.92 5.12 -9.13
N MET A 544 -3.13 5.95 -9.82
CA MET A 544 -2.61 7.20 -9.27
C MET A 544 -3.74 8.16 -8.90
N ARG A 545 -4.78 8.25 -9.73
CA ARG A 545 -5.95 9.12 -9.50
C ARG A 545 -6.62 8.80 -8.17
N VAL A 546 -7.00 7.53 -7.98
CA VAL A 546 -7.74 7.08 -6.80
C VAL A 546 -6.86 7.16 -5.55
N ALA A 547 -5.58 6.79 -5.65
CA ALA A 547 -4.63 6.87 -4.53
C ALA A 547 -4.37 8.32 -4.06
N VAL A 548 -4.18 9.27 -5.00
CA VAL A 548 -4.00 10.68 -4.66
C VAL A 548 -5.28 11.28 -4.08
N LYS A 549 -6.43 10.96 -4.67
CA LYS A 549 -7.73 11.39 -4.12
C LYS A 549 -7.95 10.86 -2.70
N PHE A 550 -7.64 9.58 -2.45
CA PHE A 550 -7.68 8.99 -1.12
C PHE A 550 -6.80 9.76 -0.13
N ALA A 551 -5.55 10.04 -0.50
CA ALA A 551 -4.62 10.79 0.34
C ALA A 551 -5.16 12.18 0.68
N GLN A 552 -5.71 12.89 -0.29
CA GLN A 552 -6.32 14.21 -0.09
C GLN A 552 -7.57 14.16 0.81
N CYS A 553 -8.48 13.20 0.59
CA CYS A 553 -9.68 13.03 1.39
C CYS A 553 -9.36 12.77 2.86
N TRP A 554 -8.36 11.93 3.15
CA TRP A 554 -7.94 11.61 4.52
C TRP A 554 -6.94 12.60 5.13
N GLY A 555 -6.48 13.58 4.36
CA GLY A 555 -5.53 14.59 4.84
C GLY A 555 -4.13 14.03 5.09
N LEU A 556 -3.71 13.03 4.31
CA LEU A 556 -2.35 12.51 4.28
C LEU A 556 -1.40 13.56 3.68
N GLN A 557 -0.11 13.49 4.01
CA GLN A 557 0.89 14.50 3.61
C GLN A 557 1.66 14.09 2.36
N GLY A 558 1.69 12.80 2.03
CA GLY A 558 2.46 12.32 0.88
C GLY A 558 1.96 11.02 0.30
N VAL A 559 2.46 10.72 -0.89
CA VAL A 559 2.23 9.46 -1.61
C VAL A 559 3.54 8.92 -2.12
N VAL A 560 3.68 7.60 -2.12
CA VAL A 560 4.88 6.90 -2.59
C VAL A 560 4.48 5.91 -3.68
N PHE A 561 5.05 6.07 -4.88
CA PHE A 561 4.73 5.26 -6.05
C PHE A 561 5.96 4.53 -6.60
N LEU A 562 5.75 3.53 -7.46
CA LEU A 562 6.84 2.89 -8.17
C LEU A 562 7.57 3.90 -9.06
N GLY A 563 8.90 3.99 -8.92
CA GLY A 563 9.74 4.96 -9.61
C GLY A 563 9.68 4.86 -11.13
N GLU A 564 9.38 3.67 -11.66
CA GLU A 564 9.11 3.46 -13.09
C GLU A 564 8.09 4.46 -13.65
N ILE A 565 7.05 4.79 -12.89
CA ILE A 565 5.97 5.68 -13.33
C ILE A 565 6.52 7.08 -13.62
N PHE A 566 7.41 7.57 -12.76
CA PHE A 566 8.02 8.89 -12.93
C PHE A 566 9.10 8.90 -14.01
N LEU A 567 9.75 7.77 -14.27
CA LEU A 567 10.66 7.64 -15.40
C LEU A 567 9.90 7.60 -16.74
N LEU A 568 8.76 6.93 -16.78
CA LEU A 568 7.89 6.88 -17.97
C LEU A 568 7.19 8.22 -18.22
N CYS A 569 6.69 8.86 -17.16
CA CYS A 569 5.82 10.04 -17.24
C CYS A 569 6.20 11.07 -16.14
N PRO A 570 7.33 11.79 -16.28
CA PRO A 570 7.86 12.64 -15.22
C PRO A 570 6.97 13.85 -14.88
N ARG A 571 6.12 14.31 -15.82
CA ARG A 571 5.14 15.39 -15.59
C ARG A 571 4.08 15.03 -14.54
N LEU A 572 3.85 13.73 -14.28
CA LEU A 572 2.92 13.29 -13.23
C LEU A 572 3.39 13.67 -11.83
N VAL A 573 4.69 13.86 -11.59
CA VAL A 573 5.21 14.34 -10.30
C VAL A 573 4.59 15.70 -9.97
N HIS A 574 4.57 16.62 -10.93
CA HIS A 574 4.00 17.95 -10.75
C HIS A 574 2.48 17.92 -10.61
N TRP A 575 1.80 16.99 -11.29
CA TRP A 575 0.35 16.78 -11.09
C TRP A 575 0.01 16.45 -9.63
N ILE A 576 0.87 15.66 -8.96
CA ILE A 576 0.74 15.33 -7.54
C ILE A 576 1.13 16.53 -6.65
N LYS A 577 2.25 17.21 -6.95
CA LYS A 577 2.73 18.34 -6.14
C LYS A 577 1.78 19.54 -6.18
N ASN A 578 1.15 19.81 -7.33
CA ASN A 578 0.11 20.83 -7.47
C ASN A 578 -1.13 20.56 -6.59
N ARG A 579 -1.26 19.34 -6.04
CA ARG A 579 -2.30 18.93 -5.08
C ARG A 579 -1.84 19.01 -3.63
N GLY A 580 -0.66 19.56 -3.37
CA GLY A 580 -0.11 19.79 -2.02
C GLY A 580 0.45 18.53 -1.35
N LEU A 581 0.74 17.48 -2.12
CA LEU A 581 1.30 16.22 -1.62
C LEU A 581 2.79 16.13 -1.89
N ILE A 582 3.51 15.56 -0.93
CA ILE A 582 4.91 15.14 -1.09
C ILE A 582 4.95 13.87 -1.93
N VAL A 583 5.94 13.78 -2.82
CA VAL A 583 6.12 12.66 -3.75
C VAL A 583 7.34 11.84 -3.37
N GLY A 584 7.11 10.58 -2.99
CA GLY A 584 8.16 9.57 -2.86
C GLY A 584 8.16 8.57 -4.01
N SER A 585 9.32 7.98 -4.27
CA SER A 585 9.46 6.88 -5.23
C SER A 585 10.22 5.69 -4.69
N TYR A 586 9.85 4.49 -5.09
CA TYR A 586 10.57 3.27 -4.75
C TYR A 586 10.71 2.30 -5.92
N GLY A 587 11.47 1.22 -5.71
CA GLY A 587 11.62 0.14 -6.67
C GLY A 587 13.04 -0.01 -7.17
N SER A 588 13.29 -1.07 -7.92
CA SER A 588 14.64 -1.43 -8.40
C SER A 588 15.27 -0.35 -9.29
N GLN A 589 14.44 0.46 -9.95
CA GLN A 589 14.89 1.57 -10.80
C GLN A 589 15.66 2.62 -10.00
N ASN A 590 15.38 2.76 -8.70
CA ASN A 590 16.07 3.68 -7.81
C ASN A 590 17.49 3.22 -7.42
N ASN A 591 17.94 2.06 -7.90
CA ASN A 591 19.31 1.59 -7.70
C ASN A 591 20.25 2.05 -8.83
N ASP A 592 19.72 2.70 -9.87
CA ASP A 592 20.48 3.30 -10.96
C ASP A 592 20.62 4.82 -10.76
N PRO A 593 21.85 5.35 -10.64
CA PRO A 593 22.14 6.78 -10.54
C PRO A 593 21.46 7.66 -11.59
N ALA A 594 21.39 7.19 -12.84
CA ALA A 594 20.79 7.97 -13.94
C ALA A 594 19.28 8.14 -13.73
N ASN A 595 18.61 7.08 -13.27
CA ASN A 595 17.19 7.11 -12.94
C ASN A 595 16.92 7.98 -11.70
N VAL A 596 17.80 7.94 -10.70
CA VAL A 596 17.69 8.82 -9.52
C VAL A 596 17.80 10.28 -9.96
N LYS A 597 18.78 10.63 -10.80
CA LYS A 597 18.93 11.98 -11.35
C LYS A 597 17.70 12.43 -12.14
N ALA A 598 17.15 11.57 -12.99
CA ALA A 598 15.94 11.88 -13.76
C ALA A 598 14.73 12.17 -12.84
N GLN A 599 14.56 11.40 -11.77
CA GLN A 599 13.48 11.61 -10.79
C GLN A 599 13.67 12.89 -9.96
N LEU A 600 14.90 13.21 -9.57
CA LEU A 600 15.23 14.47 -8.90
C LEU A 600 14.89 15.67 -9.80
N LYS A 601 15.25 15.62 -11.08
CA LYS A 601 14.89 16.64 -12.08
C LYS A 601 13.37 16.77 -12.25
N ALA A 602 12.64 15.66 -12.18
CA ALA A 602 11.17 15.64 -12.23
C ALA A 602 10.51 16.23 -10.96
N GLY A 603 11.27 16.39 -9.86
CA GLY A 603 10.82 17.00 -8.62
C GLY A 603 10.37 16.02 -7.53
N VAL A 604 10.81 14.75 -7.58
CA VAL A 604 10.55 13.74 -6.53
C VAL A 604 11.28 14.15 -5.25
N ASP A 605 10.60 14.11 -4.11
CA ASP A 605 11.08 14.61 -2.82
C ASP A 605 11.81 13.53 -2.00
N LEU A 606 11.37 12.27 -2.10
CA LEU A 606 11.91 11.13 -1.36
C LEU A 606 12.22 9.97 -2.30
N ILE A 607 13.47 9.48 -2.28
CA ILE A 607 13.89 8.35 -3.12
C ILE A 607 14.37 7.21 -2.24
N TYR A 608 13.61 6.11 -2.28
CA TYR A 608 13.88 4.88 -1.56
C TYR A 608 14.83 4.00 -2.37
N THR A 609 15.95 3.60 -1.79
CA THR A 609 17.01 2.91 -2.55
C THR A 609 17.73 1.86 -1.72
N ASP A 610 18.12 0.77 -2.40
CA ASP A 610 19.03 -0.24 -1.85
C ASP A 610 20.49 0.19 -1.95
N ARG A 611 20.82 1.01 -2.96
CA ARG A 611 22.19 1.46 -3.25
C ARG A 611 22.47 2.84 -2.65
N VAL A 612 22.33 2.92 -1.32
CA VAL A 612 22.42 4.17 -0.54
C VAL A 612 23.69 4.97 -0.83
N GLY A 613 24.88 4.39 -0.62
CA GLY A 613 26.14 5.11 -0.80
C GLY A 613 26.40 5.56 -2.24
N LEU A 614 25.89 4.81 -3.22
CA LEU A 614 25.99 5.17 -4.64
C LEU A 614 25.12 6.39 -4.95
N ASN A 615 23.84 6.34 -4.56
CA ASN A 615 22.90 7.43 -4.84
C ASN A 615 23.16 8.68 -3.99
N ALA A 616 23.76 8.52 -2.80
CA ALA A 616 24.17 9.65 -1.99
C ALA A 616 25.24 10.50 -2.70
N LYS A 617 26.06 9.91 -3.58
CA LYS A 617 26.97 10.67 -4.45
C LYS A 617 26.20 11.54 -5.43
N VAL A 618 25.18 10.99 -6.08
CA VAL A 618 24.31 11.72 -7.02
C VAL A 618 23.69 12.95 -6.36
N LEU A 619 23.10 12.80 -5.17
CA LEU A 619 22.50 13.94 -4.45
C LEU A 619 23.55 15.02 -4.11
N ARG A 620 24.76 14.62 -3.70
CA ARG A 620 25.83 15.57 -3.41
C ARG A 620 26.28 16.34 -4.66
N GLU A 621 26.37 15.65 -5.80
CA GLU A 621 26.73 16.25 -7.09
C GLU A 621 25.65 17.21 -7.59
N GLU A 622 24.36 16.83 -7.53
CA GLU A 622 23.25 17.66 -8.03
C GLU A 622 22.97 18.89 -7.17
N PHE A 623 23.13 18.80 -5.84
CA PHE A 623 22.75 19.86 -4.91
C PHE A 623 23.94 20.50 -4.16
N GLY A 624 25.18 20.19 -4.54
CA GLY A 624 26.38 20.75 -3.92
C GLY A 624 26.51 20.45 -2.42
N MET A 625 25.93 19.34 -1.93
CA MET A 625 25.99 18.99 -0.52
C MET A 625 27.40 18.49 -0.16
N GLY A 626 28.04 19.11 0.84
CA GLY A 626 29.34 18.67 1.37
C GLY A 626 29.30 17.23 1.92
N GLN A 627 30.46 16.61 2.17
CA GLN A 627 30.49 15.35 2.93
C GLN A 627 29.79 15.60 4.26
N GLN A 628 28.69 14.88 4.53
CA GLN A 628 28.08 14.88 5.85
C GLN A 628 29.16 14.51 6.87
N THR A 629 29.31 15.34 7.90
CA THR A 629 30.19 15.09 9.04
C THR A 629 29.90 13.68 9.57
N LYS A 630 30.95 12.87 9.74
CA LYS A 630 30.86 11.47 10.17
C LYS A 630 29.90 11.33 11.36
N ILE A 631 28.80 10.59 11.14
CA ILE A 631 27.94 10.01 12.20
C ILE A 631 28.65 8.81 12.83
#